data_AF-A0A2M9V6Z3-F1
#
_entry.id   AF-A0A2M9V6Z3-F1
#
_cell.length_a   1.000
_cell.length_b   1.000
_cell.length_c   1.000
_cell.angle_alpha   90.00
_cell.angle_beta   90.00
_cell.angle_gamma   90.00
#
_symmetry.space_group_name_H-M   'P 1'
#
loop_
_entity.id
_entity.type
_entity.pdbx_description
1 polymer ?
#
loop_
_entity_poly.entity_id
_entity_poly.type
_entity_poly.pdbx_seq_one_letter_code
_entity_poly.pdbx_strand_id
1 'polypeptide(L)'
;MNQVQNLQHIARELLYLGMDGSPIYTDHFRQLNTEVFRLSEALFSMKGATSEEEAAICLSLLMGYNATIYNDGDKESKIQSILDRSFAVLDHLPASLLKCQLLTYCYGEVFEEDLAQEAHQIMDSWKNRALSEEELEVMETLQTMEDNRYPCSEIED
;
A
#
# COMPACT_ATOMS: atom_id res chain seq x y z
N MET A 1 -3.48 13.98 -14.34
CA MET A 1 -3.38 12.99 -13.24
C MET A 1 -2.44 13.56 -12.19
N ASN A 2 -2.82 13.61 -10.91
CA ASN A 2 -1.90 13.97 -9.83
C ASN A 2 -0.77 12.92 -9.77
N GLN A 3 0.50 13.31 -9.56
CA GLN A 3 1.63 12.35 -9.54
C GLN A 3 1.47 11.25 -8.47
N VAL A 4 0.83 11.57 -7.34
CA VAL A 4 0.49 10.62 -6.26
C VAL A 4 -0.49 9.56 -6.77
N GLN A 5 -1.57 9.99 -7.43
CA GLN A 5 -2.55 9.08 -8.03
C GLN A 5 -1.93 8.23 -9.15
N ASN A 6 -1.00 8.80 -9.91
CA ASN A 6 -0.28 8.07 -10.93
C ASN A 6 0.57 6.95 -10.30
N LEU A 7 1.32 7.26 -9.23
CA LEU A 7 2.12 6.26 -8.53
C LEU A 7 1.26 5.14 -7.96
N GLN A 8 0.14 5.45 -7.30
CA GLN A 8 -0.80 4.43 -6.79
C GLN A 8 -1.30 3.52 -7.93
N HIS A 9 -1.66 4.10 -9.08
CA HIS A 9 -2.16 3.35 -10.22
C HIS A 9 -1.12 2.36 -10.77
N ILE A 10 0.11 2.82 -11.05
CA ILE A 10 1.14 1.95 -11.62
C ILE A 10 1.72 0.96 -10.61
N ALA A 11 1.73 1.31 -9.31
CA ALA A 11 2.13 0.39 -8.25
C ALA A 11 1.12 -0.75 -8.11
N ARG A 12 -0.18 -0.43 -8.15
CA ARG A 12 -1.24 -1.44 -8.17
C ARG A 12 -1.17 -2.33 -9.41
N GLU A 13 -0.97 -1.75 -10.60
CA GLU A 13 -0.78 -2.54 -11.83
C GLU A 13 0.39 -3.54 -11.68
N LEU A 14 1.48 -3.10 -11.06
CA LEU A 14 2.64 -3.95 -10.84
C LEU A 14 2.39 -5.05 -9.80
N LEU A 15 1.69 -4.77 -8.71
CA LEU A 15 1.34 -5.75 -7.66
C LEU A 15 0.44 -6.86 -8.18
N TYR A 16 -0.54 -6.52 -9.03
CA TYR A 16 -1.52 -7.45 -9.57
C TYR A 16 -1.14 -8.01 -10.95
N LEU A 17 0.09 -7.75 -11.42
CA LEU A 17 0.50 -8.13 -12.78
C LEU A 17 0.43 -9.65 -12.98
N GLY A 18 -0.40 -10.09 -13.92
CA GLY A 18 -0.58 -11.51 -14.27
C GLY A 18 -1.52 -12.29 -13.35
N MET A 19 -2.14 -11.66 -12.35
CA MET A 19 -3.19 -12.31 -11.54
C MET A 19 -4.45 -12.64 -12.35
N ASP A 20 -4.68 -11.94 -13.46
CA ASP A 20 -5.78 -12.18 -14.41
C ASP A 20 -5.52 -13.35 -15.39
N GLY A 21 -4.35 -14.00 -15.30
CA GLY A 21 -3.91 -15.07 -16.20
C GLY A 21 -3.35 -14.56 -17.54
N SER A 22 -3.21 -13.24 -17.72
CA SER A 22 -2.57 -12.67 -18.91
C SER A 22 -1.05 -12.95 -18.92
N PRO A 23 -0.43 -13.14 -20.10
CA PRO A 23 1.02 -13.31 -20.20
C PRO A 23 1.78 -12.08 -19.68
N ILE A 24 2.78 -12.31 -18.83
CA ILE A 24 3.68 -11.25 -18.37
C ILE A 24 4.79 -11.03 -19.41
N TYR A 25 4.76 -9.88 -20.07
CA TYR A 25 5.83 -9.47 -20.97
C TYR A 25 6.98 -8.84 -20.18
N THR A 26 8.20 -9.37 -20.35
CA THR A 26 9.38 -8.92 -19.59
C THR A 26 9.70 -7.44 -19.77
N ASP A 27 9.54 -6.92 -21.00
CA ASP A 27 9.78 -5.49 -21.27
C ASP A 27 8.79 -4.59 -20.51
N HIS A 28 7.50 -5.00 -20.45
CA HIS A 28 6.47 -4.29 -19.70
C HIS A 28 6.73 -4.35 -18.20
N PHE A 29 7.03 -5.54 -17.67
CA PHE A 29 7.38 -5.73 -16.25
C PHE A 29 8.58 -4.86 -15.84
N ARG A 30 9.62 -4.81 -16.68
CA ARG A 30 10.79 -3.95 -16.44
C ARG A 30 10.41 -2.47 -16.49
N GLN A 31 9.60 -2.06 -17.46
CA GLN A 31 9.16 -0.68 -17.60
C GLN A 31 8.34 -0.22 -16.38
N LEU A 32 7.38 -1.04 -15.93
CA LEU A 32 6.59 -0.76 -14.73
C LEU A 32 7.47 -0.62 -13.49
N ASN A 33 8.36 -1.59 -13.22
CA ASN A 33 9.28 -1.51 -12.08
C ASN A 33 10.15 -0.24 -12.10
N THR A 34 10.63 0.13 -13.29
CA THR A 34 11.47 1.33 -13.47
C THR A 34 10.68 2.59 -13.18
N GLU A 35 9.46 2.70 -13.69
CA GLU A 35 8.64 3.90 -13.52
C GLU A 35 8.10 4.03 -12.09
N VAL A 36 7.67 2.92 -11.47
CA VAL A 36 7.27 2.88 -10.06
C VAL A 36 8.42 3.36 -9.17
N PHE A 37 9.62 2.82 -9.38
CA PHE A 37 10.80 3.22 -8.60
C PHE A 37 11.12 4.71 -8.81
N ARG A 38 11.21 5.15 -10.07
CA ARG A 38 11.54 6.54 -10.42
C ARG A 38 10.54 7.55 -9.84
N LEU A 39 9.24 7.24 -9.87
CA LEU A 39 8.21 8.12 -9.30
C LEU A 39 8.23 8.09 -7.78
N SER A 40 8.48 6.94 -7.15
CA SER A 40 8.64 6.84 -5.69
C SER A 40 9.79 7.73 -5.21
N GLU A 41 10.95 7.65 -5.88
CA GLU A 41 12.11 8.51 -5.58
C GLU A 41 11.79 10.01 -5.77
N ALA A 42 11.07 10.36 -6.84
CA ALA A 42 10.70 11.75 -7.11
C ALA A 42 9.73 12.32 -6.07
N LEU A 43 8.82 11.48 -5.55
CA LEU A 43 7.80 11.87 -4.59
C LEU A 43 8.25 11.74 -3.12
N PHE A 44 9.34 11.03 -2.85
CA PHE A 44 9.78 10.73 -1.48
C PHE A 44 9.88 11.97 -0.58
N SER A 45 10.45 13.06 -1.11
CA SER A 45 10.61 14.34 -0.38
C SER A 45 9.36 15.20 -0.30
N MET A 46 8.29 14.86 -1.02
CA MET A 46 7.04 15.61 -1.04
C MET A 46 6.31 15.48 0.30
N LYS A 47 5.66 16.57 0.73
CA LYS A 47 4.82 16.64 1.92
C LYS A 47 3.45 17.23 1.58
N GLY A 48 2.39 16.67 2.15
CA GLY A 48 1.04 17.20 2.05
C GLY A 48 0.84 18.42 2.94
N ALA A 49 -0.07 19.32 2.57
CA ALA A 49 -0.45 20.46 3.39
C ALA A 49 -1.49 20.09 4.46
N THR A 50 -2.29 19.05 4.22
CA THR A 50 -3.23 18.47 5.18
C THR A 50 -2.84 17.05 5.57
N SER A 51 -3.44 16.53 6.64
CA SER A 51 -3.24 15.14 7.07
C SER A 51 -3.69 14.14 5.99
N GLU A 52 -4.78 14.43 5.28
CA GLU A 52 -5.27 13.60 4.16
C GLU A 52 -4.32 13.63 2.96
N GLU A 53 -3.76 14.79 2.61
CA GLU A 53 -2.78 14.89 1.53
C GLU A 53 -1.49 14.14 1.88
N GLU A 54 -0.99 14.29 3.12
CA GLU A 54 0.19 13.58 3.59
C GLU A 54 -0.05 12.06 3.64
N ALA A 55 -1.22 11.64 4.10
CA ALA A 55 -1.63 10.23 4.10
C ALA A 55 -1.69 9.64 2.69
N ALA A 56 -2.24 10.37 1.72
CA ALA A 56 -2.29 9.93 0.32
C ALA A 56 -0.89 9.78 -0.29
N ILE A 57 0.03 10.71 0.04
CA ILE A 57 1.44 10.62 -0.37
C ILE A 57 2.09 9.40 0.29
N CYS A 58 1.96 9.22 1.61
CA CYS A 58 2.57 8.10 2.33
C CYS A 58 2.05 6.76 1.82
N LEU A 59 0.74 6.61 1.60
CA LEU A 59 0.14 5.43 0.99
C LEU A 59 0.76 5.16 -0.39
N SER A 60 0.85 6.17 -1.26
CA SER A 60 1.44 5.99 -2.60
C SER A 60 2.89 5.54 -2.56
N LEU A 61 3.66 6.05 -1.59
CA LEU A 61 5.07 5.70 -1.42
C LEU A 61 5.23 4.28 -0.86
N LEU A 62 4.42 3.86 0.14
CA LEU A 62 4.42 2.48 0.63
C LEU A 62 4.06 1.51 -0.49
N MET A 63 2.98 1.78 -1.23
CA MET A 63 2.60 0.99 -2.41
C MET A 63 3.75 0.91 -3.42
N GLY A 64 4.36 2.05 -3.76
CA GLY A 64 5.42 2.13 -4.75
C GLY A 64 6.68 1.36 -4.35
N TYR A 65 7.17 1.57 -3.13
CA TYR A 65 8.34 0.84 -2.64
C TYR A 65 8.01 -0.65 -2.51
N ASN A 66 6.85 -1.06 -2.01
CA ASN A 66 6.53 -2.48 -1.88
C ASN A 66 6.33 -3.19 -3.22
N ALA A 67 5.79 -2.48 -4.22
CA ALA A 67 5.58 -3.04 -5.55
C ALA A 67 6.89 -3.24 -6.34
N THR A 68 7.86 -2.31 -6.23
CA THR A 68 9.07 -2.36 -7.05
C THR A 68 10.13 -3.33 -6.51
N ILE A 69 10.71 -4.11 -7.43
CA ILE A 69 11.87 -4.98 -7.13
C ILE A 69 13.19 -4.21 -7.03
N TYR A 70 13.22 -2.95 -7.45
CA TYR A 70 14.44 -2.13 -7.40
C TYR A 70 14.70 -1.61 -5.98
N ASN A 71 15.98 -1.67 -5.59
CA ASN A 71 16.46 -1.23 -4.29
C ASN A 71 17.91 -0.74 -4.43
N ASP A 72 18.14 0.55 -4.19
CA ASP A 72 19.47 1.16 -4.21
C ASP A 72 20.25 0.95 -2.88
N GLY A 73 19.72 0.11 -1.99
CA GLY A 73 20.29 -0.23 -0.68
C GLY A 73 19.72 0.60 0.47
N ASP A 74 18.83 1.55 0.20
CA ASP A 74 18.23 2.46 1.19
C ASP A 74 16.70 2.33 1.30
N LYS A 75 16.08 1.40 0.56
CA LYS A 75 14.63 1.19 0.52
C LYS A 75 14.02 1.01 1.91
N GLU A 76 14.61 0.16 2.76
CA GLU A 76 14.12 -0.08 4.13
C GLU A 76 14.15 1.19 4.99
N SER A 77 15.22 2.00 4.86
CA SER A 77 15.31 3.28 5.57
C SER A 77 14.25 4.28 5.10
N LYS A 78 13.92 4.25 3.80
CA LYS A 78 12.86 5.09 3.23
C LYS A 78 11.48 4.63 3.69
N ILE A 79 11.22 3.32 3.69
CA ILE A 79 9.99 2.74 4.24
C ILE A 79 9.82 3.15 5.69
N GLN A 80 10.84 3.01 6.54
CA GLN A 80 10.78 3.47 7.93
C GLN A 80 10.46 4.98 8.02
N SER A 81 11.11 5.81 7.20
CA SER A 81 10.80 7.24 7.17
C SER A 81 9.36 7.53 6.72
N ILE A 82 8.76 6.67 5.89
CA ILE A 82 7.36 6.80 5.47
C ILE A 82 6.43 6.35 6.59
N LEU A 83 6.74 5.26 7.29
CA LEU A 83 5.99 4.79 8.46
C LEU A 83 5.93 5.87 9.54
N ASP A 84 7.05 6.53 9.85
CA ASP A 84 7.10 7.62 10.83
C ASP A 84 6.14 8.77 10.44
N ARG A 85 6.03 9.06 9.13
CA ARG A 85 5.10 10.08 8.61
C ARG A 85 3.66 9.63 8.67
N SER A 86 3.39 8.37 8.33
CA SER A 86 2.06 7.76 8.41
C SER A 86 1.52 7.80 9.83
N PHE A 87 2.32 7.37 10.82
CA PHE A 87 1.92 7.40 12.23
C PHE A 87 1.66 8.82 12.75
N ALA A 88 2.35 9.82 12.23
CA ALA A 88 2.10 11.22 12.59
C ALA A 88 0.74 11.77 12.09
N VAL A 89 0.08 11.10 11.13
CA VAL A 89 -1.21 11.57 10.58
C VAL A 89 -2.38 10.65 10.85
N LEU A 90 -2.17 9.37 11.18
CA LEU A 90 -3.22 8.37 11.35
C LEU A 90 -4.31 8.78 12.37
N ASP A 91 -3.92 9.37 13.50
CA ASP A 91 -4.85 9.84 14.55
C ASP A 91 -5.70 11.05 14.11
N HIS A 92 -5.26 11.77 13.07
CA HIS A 92 -5.92 12.97 12.56
C HIS A 92 -6.89 12.65 11.41
N LEU A 93 -6.80 11.45 10.83
CA LEU A 93 -7.64 11.04 9.71
C LEU A 93 -9.02 10.57 10.19
N PRO A 94 -10.10 10.95 9.49
CA PRO A 94 -11.42 10.36 9.72
C PRO A 94 -11.45 8.90 9.25
N ALA A 95 -12.37 8.12 9.82
CA ALA A 95 -12.67 6.77 9.34
C ALA A 95 -13.09 6.83 7.86
N SER A 96 -12.21 6.36 6.98
CA SER A 96 -12.31 6.51 5.52
C SER A 96 -11.53 5.39 4.83
N LEU A 97 -11.78 5.19 3.53
CA LEU A 97 -11.03 4.24 2.72
C LEU A 97 -9.52 4.54 2.73
N LEU A 98 -9.14 5.82 2.61
CA LEU A 98 -7.74 6.26 2.66
C LEU A 98 -7.07 5.84 3.98
N LYS A 99 -7.75 6.07 5.11
CA LYS A 99 -7.23 5.67 6.42
C LYS A 99 -7.09 4.14 6.51
N CYS A 100 -8.10 3.39 6.06
CA CYS A 100 -8.08 1.94 6.05
C CYS A 100 -6.92 1.38 5.20
N GLN A 101 -6.72 1.90 3.98
CA GLN A 101 -5.59 1.53 3.13
C GLN A 101 -4.24 1.84 3.78
N LEU A 102 -4.08 3.03 4.37
CA LEU A 102 -2.84 3.39 5.05
C LEU A 102 -2.55 2.49 6.25
N LEU A 103 -3.57 2.16 7.05
CA LEU A 103 -3.46 1.21 8.16
C LEU A 103 -3.01 -0.17 7.66
N THR A 104 -3.63 -0.70 6.60
CA THR A 104 -3.27 -2.00 6.01
C THR A 104 -1.82 -2.01 5.52
N TYR A 105 -1.38 -0.99 4.80
CA TYR A 105 0.01 -0.93 4.33
C TYR A 105 1.01 -0.73 5.48
N CYS A 106 0.68 0.04 6.52
CA CYS A 106 1.53 0.13 7.71
C CYS A 106 1.59 -1.21 8.44
N TYR A 107 0.46 -1.91 8.58
CA TYR A 107 0.39 -3.25 9.17
C TYR A 107 1.30 -4.24 8.43
N GLY A 108 1.30 -4.23 7.09
CA GLY A 108 2.18 -5.09 6.29
C GLY A 108 3.68 -4.90 6.57
N GLU A 109 4.09 -3.73 7.06
CA GLU A 109 5.50 -3.46 7.39
C GLU A 109 5.86 -3.80 8.84
N VAL A 110 4.96 -3.57 9.79
CA VAL A 110 5.28 -3.67 11.24
C VAL A 110 4.55 -4.79 11.97
N PHE A 111 3.50 -5.35 11.38
CA PHE A 111 2.63 -6.40 11.95
C PHE A 111 2.07 -6.07 13.35
N GLU A 112 1.86 -4.79 13.65
CA GLU A 112 1.24 -4.32 14.88
C GLU A 112 -0.29 -4.52 14.83
N GLU A 113 -0.82 -5.31 15.77
CA GLU A 113 -2.23 -5.74 15.77
C GLU A 113 -3.23 -4.58 15.88
N ASP A 114 -2.84 -3.50 16.57
CA ASP A 114 -3.71 -2.33 16.75
C ASP A 114 -4.07 -1.70 15.39
N LEU A 115 -3.17 -1.76 14.40
CA LEU A 115 -3.40 -1.24 13.05
C LEU A 115 -4.44 -2.08 12.30
N ALA A 116 -4.30 -3.41 12.35
CA ALA A 116 -5.25 -4.33 11.75
C ALA A 116 -6.63 -4.21 12.43
N GLN A 117 -6.66 -4.11 13.76
CA GLN A 117 -7.90 -3.94 14.51
C GLN A 117 -8.64 -2.66 14.12
N GLU A 118 -7.94 -1.53 13.97
CA GLU A 118 -8.56 -0.29 13.52
C GLU A 118 -9.05 -0.38 12.07
N ALA A 119 -8.29 -1.03 11.18
CA ALA A 119 -8.70 -1.26 9.80
C ALA A 119 -10.00 -2.08 9.72
N HIS A 120 -10.10 -3.17 10.49
CA HIS A 120 -11.33 -3.99 10.59
C HIS A 120 -12.53 -3.18 11.11
N GLN A 121 -12.33 -2.30 12.09
CA GLN A 121 -13.40 -1.43 12.58
C GLN A 121 -13.94 -0.48 11.49
N ILE A 122 -13.06 0.02 10.62
CA ILE A 122 -13.49 0.84 9.48
C ILE A 122 -14.25 -0.03 8.47
N MET A 123 -13.76 -1.22 8.14
CA MET A 123 -14.40 -2.15 7.21
C MET A 123 -15.79 -2.60 7.67
N ASP A 124 -15.98 -2.78 8.99
CA ASP A 124 -17.27 -3.12 9.59
C ASP A 124 -18.37 -2.09 9.27
N SER A 125 -18.00 -0.82 9.11
CA SER A 125 -18.93 0.24 8.74
C SER A 125 -19.50 0.11 7.32
N TRP A 126 -18.85 -0.69 6.45
CA TRP A 126 -19.23 -0.83 5.04
C TRP A 126 -20.21 -1.99 4.78
N LYS A 127 -20.38 -2.92 5.74
CA LYS A 127 -21.12 -4.19 5.59
C LYS A 127 -22.57 -4.08 5.12
N ASN A 128 -23.19 -2.90 5.21
CA ASN A 128 -24.60 -2.68 4.87
C ASN A 128 -24.82 -2.10 3.46
N ARG A 129 -23.79 -2.01 2.63
CA ARG A 129 -23.90 -1.50 1.25
C ARG A 129 -23.04 -2.28 0.26
N ALA A 130 -23.27 -2.04 -1.03
CA ALA A 130 -22.35 -2.49 -2.07
C ALA A 130 -20.97 -1.84 -1.86
N LEU A 131 -19.93 -2.67 -1.92
CA LEU A 131 -18.54 -2.26 -1.79
C LEU A 131 -17.99 -1.84 -3.15
N SER A 132 -17.10 -0.84 -3.13
CA SER A 132 -16.29 -0.48 -4.30
C SER A 132 -15.18 -1.50 -4.54
N GLU A 133 -14.57 -1.44 -5.72
CA GLU A 133 -13.44 -2.31 -6.07
C GLU A 133 -12.27 -2.08 -5.13
N GLU A 134 -11.96 -0.82 -4.80
CA GLU A 134 -10.87 -0.47 -3.88
C GLU A 134 -11.13 -0.90 -2.44
N GLU A 135 -12.41 -0.97 -2.01
CA GLU A 135 -12.79 -1.49 -0.70
C GLU A 135 -12.62 -3.01 -0.61
N LEU A 136 -12.94 -3.73 -1.68
CA LEU A 136 -12.70 -5.16 -1.77
C LEU A 136 -11.20 -5.46 -1.79
N GLU A 137 -10.44 -4.68 -2.58
CA GLU A 137 -8.99 -4.81 -2.71
C GLU A 137 -8.27 -4.65 -1.36
N VAL A 138 -8.62 -3.64 -0.57
CA VAL A 138 -8.00 -3.44 0.76
C VAL A 138 -8.38 -4.52 1.77
N MET A 139 -9.60 -5.05 1.69
CA MET A 139 -10.03 -6.18 2.53
C MET A 139 -9.24 -7.44 2.20
N GLU A 140 -9.10 -7.78 0.92
CA GLU A 140 -8.30 -8.92 0.46
C GLU A 140 -6.81 -8.76 0.82
N THR A 141 -6.27 -7.55 0.65
CA THR A 141 -4.88 -7.23 1.00
C THR A 141 -4.62 -7.47 2.48
N LEU A 142 -5.48 -6.95 3.36
CA LEU A 142 -5.32 -7.13 4.81
C LEU A 142 -5.42 -8.61 5.20
N GLN A 143 -6.42 -9.32 4.67
CA GLN A 143 -6.58 -10.76 4.92
C GLN A 143 -5.34 -11.54 4.48
N THR A 144 -4.81 -11.25 3.29
CA THR A 144 -3.60 -11.89 2.77
C THR A 144 -2.40 -11.65 3.68
N MET A 145 -2.23 -10.43 4.21
CA MET A 145 -1.14 -10.11 5.15
C MET A 145 -1.30 -10.83 6.49
N GLU A 146 -2.52 -10.94 7.01
CA GLU A 146 -2.83 -11.66 8.25
C GLU A 146 -2.57 -13.17 8.09
N ASP A 147 -2.99 -13.76 6.97
CA ASP A 147 -2.82 -15.18 6.67
C ASP A 147 -1.34 -15.56 6.44
N ASN A 148 -0.53 -14.62 5.92
CA ASN A 148 0.89 -14.84 5.57
C ASN A 148 1.87 -14.18 6.56
N ARG A 149 1.47 -13.95 7.81
CA ARG A 149 2.30 -13.27 8.82
C ARG A 149 3.69 -13.90 9.04
N TYR A 150 3.80 -15.21 8.84
CA TYR A 150 5.06 -15.95 9.01
C TYR A 150 5.45 -16.67 7.72
N PRO A 151 6.66 -16.43 7.16
CA PRO A 151 7.12 -17.01 5.89
C PRO A 151 7.16 -18.55 5.80
N CYS A 152 6.84 -19.25 6.89
CA CYS A 152 6.85 -20.72 6.98
C CYS A 152 5.59 -21.27 7.65
N SER A 153 4.47 -20.55 7.64
CA SER A 153 3.18 -21.05 8.12
C SER A 153 2.39 -21.83 7.07
N GLU A 154 2.93 -22.02 5.86
CA GLU A 154 2.33 -22.89 4.85
C GLU A 154 2.12 -24.29 5.45
N ILE A 155 0.88 -24.76 5.39
CA ILE A 155 0.46 -26.07 5.88
C ILE A 155 1.10 -27.12 4.97
N GLU A 156 1.82 -28.09 5.54
CA GLU A 156 2.31 -29.25 4.78
C GLU A 156 1.13 -29.96 4.10
N ASP A 157 1.16 -30.04 2.77
CA ASP A 157 0.13 -30.71 1.92
C ASP A 157 -0.12 -32.19 2.30
#